data_AF-A0A260Z242-F1
#
_entry.id   AF-A0A260Z242-F1
#
_cell.length_a   1.000
_cell.length_b   1.000
_cell.length_c   1.000
_cell.angle_alpha   90.00
_cell.angle_beta   90.00
_cell.angle_gamma   90.00
#
_symmetry.space_group_name_H-M   'P 1'
#
loop_
_entity.id
_entity.type
_entity.pdbx_description
1 polymer ?
#
loop_
_entity_poly.entity_id
_entity_poly.type
_entity_poly.pdbx_seq_one_letter_code
_entity_poly.pdbx_strand_id
1 'polypeptide(L)'
;YFECGVFFYVLCTNSQYHPNLTWLLKNLVAQYFISMACRLFQIYFQYGIDDESRFTSFLKTNWLFILVTFSRNCLIFTALYFSPFVMMERLYASVHIGDYEHKPRHYVGYTLSLFLYLWSLMIGLTYAFEVIPTYIHVSCLVSINMLAFVVCLLNESYNSKKFVQKKFSTR
;
A
#
# COMPACT_ATOMS: atom_id res chain seq x y z
N TYR A 1 -14.71 -5.97 -8.82
CA TYR A 1 -15.29 -5.15 -7.73
C TYR A 1 -15.86 -6.00 -6.60
N PHE A 2 -16.74 -6.96 -6.89
CA PHE A 2 -17.23 -7.93 -5.90
C PHE A 2 -16.07 -8.68 -5.22
N GLU A 3 -15.03 -9.05 -5.97
CA GLU A 3 -13.83 -9.73 -5.44
C GLU A 3 -13.06 -8.93 -4.39
N CYS A 4 -12.86 -7.61 -4.58
CA CYS A 4 -12.18 -6.77 -3.57
C CYS A 4 -13.04 -6.59 -2.31
N GLY A 5 -14.37 -6.50 -2.46
CA GLY A 5 -15.31 -6.44 -1.34
C GLY A 5 -15.39 -7.76 -0.57
N VAL A 6 -15.40 -8.89 -1.28
CA VAL A 6 -15.31 -10.24 -0.69
C VAL A 6 -13.96 -10.43 0.00
N PHE A 7 -12.85 -9.97 -0.59
CA PHE A 7 -11.54 -10.03 0.04
C PHE A 7 -11.47 -9.18 1.31
N PHE A 8 -12.07 -7.98 1.33
CA PHE A 8 -12.19 -7.16 2.54
C PHE A 8 -13.04 -7.84 3.61
N TYR A 9 -14.18 -8.40 3.21
CA TYR A 9 -15.08 -9.12 4.10
C TYR A 9 -14.36 -10.31 4.72
N VAL A 10 -13.70 -11.13 3.90
CA VAL A 10 -12.89 -12.27 4.34
C VAL A 10 -11.74 -11.84 5.24
N LEU A 11 -11.04 -10.75 4.96
CA LEU A 11 -10.00 -10.20 5.84
C LEU A 11 -10.55 -9.67 7.18
N CYS A 12 -11.81 -9.23 7.19
CA CYS A 12 -12.48 -8.80 8.41
C CYS A 12 -13.00 -9.99 9.24
N THR A 13 -13.45 -11.08 8.60
CA THR A 13 -13.99 -12.27 9.27
C THR A 13 -12.96 -13.34 9.61
N ASN A 14 -11.89 -13.48 8.81
CA ASN A 14 -10.85 -14.48 9.01
C ASN A 14 -9.53 -13.82 9.45
N SER A 15 -9.18 -13.98 10.74
CA SER A 15 -7.88 -13.57 11.28
C SER A 15 -6.81 -14.65 11.05
N GLN A 16 -6.56 -15.01 9.79
CA GLN A 16 -5.48 -15.96 9.46
C GLN A 16 -4.09 -15.31 9.54
N TYR A 17 -4.02 -13.98 9.47
CA TYR A 17 -2.77 -13.22 9.54
C TYR A 17 -2.57 -12.60 10.93
N HIS A 18 -1.30 -12.40 11.30
CA HIS A 18 -0.95 -11.66 12.51
C HIS A 18 -1.60 -10.26 12.48
N PRO A 19 -2.10 -9.72 13.61
CA PRO A 19 -2.92 -8.51 13.64
C PRO A 19 -2.30 -7.30 12.92
N ASN A 20 -0.98 -7.18 12.94
CA ASN A 20 -0.24 -6.10 12.26
C ASN A 20 -0.37 -6.17 10.73
N LEU A 21 -0.23 -7.37 10.17
CA LEU A 21 -0.36 -7.59 8.73
C LEU A 21 -1.82 -7.47 8.29
N THR A 22 -2.76 -7.97 9.09
CA THR A 22 -4.20 -7.78 8.87
C THR A 22 -4.56 -6.30 8.82
N TRP A 23 -3.99 -5.49 9.71
CA TRP A 23 -4.20 -4.04 9.72
C TRP A 23 -3.68 -3.35 8.45
N LEU A 24 -2.46 -3.70 8.02
CA LEU A 24 -1.89 -3.19 6.77
C LEU A 24 -2.77 -3.55 5.56
N LEU A 25 -3.24 -4.79 5.47
CA LEU A 25 -4.13 -5.26 4.40
C LEU A 25 -5.49 -4.55 4.42
N LYS A 26 -6.07 -4.32 5.61
CA LYS A 26 -7.31 -3.54 5.74
C LYS A 26 -7.12 -2.11 5.23
N ASN A 27 -5.99 -1.47 5.55
CA ASN A 27 -5.67 -0.14 5.03
C ASN A 27 -5.52 -0.14 3.49
N LEU A 28 -4.87 -1.15 2.90
CA LEU A 28 -4.74 -1.30 1.45
C LEU A 28 -6.10 -1.40 0.75
N VAL A 29 -7.06 -2.11 1.34
CA VAL A 29 -8.38 -2.25 0.74
C VAL A 29 -9.24 -1.00 0.99
N ALA A 30 -9.15 -0.40 2.18
CA ALA A 30 -9.84 0.85 2.49
C ALA A 30 -9.43 1.99 1.54
N GLN A 31 -8.13 2.17 1.29
CA GLN A 31 -7.65 3.19 0.35
C GLN A 31 -8.11 2.94 -1.08
N TYR A 32 -8.30 1.68 -1.49
CA TYR A 32 -8.81 1.36 -2.83
C TYR A 32 -10.23 1.90 -3.02
N PHE A 33 -11.11 1.73 -2.02
CA PHE A 33 -12.45 2.30 -2.06
C PHE A 33 -12.45 3.83 -2.09
N ILE A 34 -11.58 4.47 -1.30
CA ILE A 34 -11.43 5.94 -1.30
C ILE A 34 -10.94 6.43 -2.67
N SER A 35 -9.93 5.78 -3.24
CA SER A 35 -9.41 6.09 -4.57
C SER A 35 -10.47 5.94 -5.66
N MET A 36 -11.34 4.93 -5.55
CA MET A 36 -12.48 4.73 -6.43
C MET A 36 -13.52 5.85 -6.28
N ALA A 37 -13.84 6.25 -5.05
CA ALA A 37 -14.74 7.38 -4.80
C ALA A 37 -14.18 8.67 -5.43
N CYS A 38 -12.89 8.96 -5.27
CA CYS A 38 -12.22 10.07 -5.93
C CYS A 38 -12.34 10.00 -7.46
N ARG A 39 -12.24 8.81 -8.06
CA ARG A 39 -12.42 8.64 -9.51
C ARG A 39 -13.85 8.91 -9.96
N LEU A 40 -14.86 8.49 -9.20
CA LEU A 40 -16.26 8.79 -9.51
C LEU A 40 -16.51 10.31 -9.47
N PHE A 41 -15.97 11.01 -8.46
CA PHE A 41 -16.02 12.47 -8.40
C PHE A 41 -15.35 13.13 -9.61
N GLN A 42 -14.18 12.65 -10.04
CA GLN A 42 -13.53 13.17 -11.24
C GLN A 42 -14.38 12.98 -12.50
N ILE A 43 -14.95 11.79 -12.70
CA ILE A 43 -15.79 11.50 -13.86
C ILE A 43 -17.01 12.41 -13.87
N TYR A 44 -17.62 12.66 -12.72
CA TYR A 44 -18.74 13.59 -12.59
C TYR A 44 -18.36 15.01 -13.07
N PHE A 45 -17.20 15.52 -12.67
CA PHE A 45 -16.73 16.84 -13.11
C PHE A 45 -16.25 16.87 -14.57
N GLN A 46 -15.83 15.73 -15.12
CA GLN A 46 -15.45 15.59 -16.53
C GLN A 46 -16.67 15.43 -17.45
N TYR A 47 -17.84 15.11 -16.90
CA TYR A 47 -19.04 14.86 -17.66
C TYR A 47 -19.55 16.14 -18.34
N GLY A 48 -19.62 16.14 -19.67
CA GLY A 48 -20.11 17.28 -20.47
C GLY A 48 -19.05 18.33 -20.82
N ILE A 49 -17.76 18.05 -20.60
CA ILE A 49 -16.64 18.88 -21.09
C ILE A 49 -15.98 18.15 -22.27
N ASP A 50 -16.43 18.47 -23.49
CA ASP A 50 -15.88 17.87 -24.71
C ASP A 50 -14.69 18.68 -25.31
N ASP A 51 -14.55 19.95 -24.93
CA ASP A 51 -13.48 20.86 -25.41
C ASP A 51 -12.30 20.97 -24.44
N GLU A 52 -11.09 20.71 -24.94
CA GLU A 52 -9.81 20.77 -24.19
C GLU A 52 -9.52 22.17 -23.60
N SER A 53 -9.91 23.23 -24.31
CA SER A 53 -9.76 24.62 -23.87
C SER A 53 -10.68 24.97 -22.68
N ARG A 54 -11.92 24.45 -22.69
CA ARG A 54 -12.86 24.57 -21.56
C ARG A 54 -12.40 23.75 -20.37
N PHE A 55 -11.85 22.57 -20.60
CA PHE A 55 -11.27 21.74 -19.55
C PHE A 55 -10.11 22.44 -18.84
N THR A 56 -9.18 23.04 -19.60
CA THR A 56 -8.03 23.76 -19.03
C THR A 56 -8.46 24.97 -18.19
N SER A 57 -9.51 25.67 -18.63
CA SER A 57 -10.07 26.81 -17.90
C SER A 57 -10.80 26.36 -16.63
N PHE A 58 -11.56 25.27 -16.71
CA PHE A 58 -12.22 24.61 -15.59
C PHE A 58 -11.22 24.13 -14.54
N LEU A 59 -10.08 23.56 -14.95
CA LEU A 59 -9.00 23.13 -14.05
C LEU A 59 -8.43 24.29 -13.23
N LYS A 60 -8.19 25.44 -13.86
CA LYS A 60 -7.65 26.63 -13.18
C LYS A 60 -8.62 27.18 -12.12
N THR A 61 -9.93 27.01 -12.33
CA THR A 61 -10.96 27.53 -11.41
C THR A 61 -11.32 26.54 -10.31
N ASN A 62 -11.30 25.23 -10.58
CA ASN A 62 -11.81 24.22 -9.64
C ASN A 62 -10.69 23.54 -8.85
N TRP A 63 -10.28 24.20 -7.76
CA TRP A 63 -9.30 23.67 -6.81
C TRP A 63 -9.69 22.29 -6.23
N LEU A 64 -10.99 22.03 -6.05
CA LEU A 64 -11.52 20.74 -5.58
C LEU A 64 -11.16 19.60 -6.53
N PHE A 65 -11.25 19.82 -7.84
CA PHE A 65 -10.92 18.80 -8.83
C PHE A 65 -9.43 18.45 -8.79
N ILE A 66 -8.57 19.48 -8.67
CA ILE A 66 -7.12 19.31 -8.53
C ILE A 66 -6.81 18.53 -7.25
N LEU A 67 -7.41 18.90 -6.12
CA LEU A 67 -7.19 18.22 -4.85
C LEU A 67 -7.61 16.75 -4.92
N VAL A 68 -8.80 16.45 -5.44
CA VAL A 68 -9.29 15.06 -5.60
C VAL A 68 -8.36 14.26 -6.52
N THR A 69 -7.81 14.88 -7.56
CA THR A 69 -6.84 14.25 -8.46
C THR A 69 -5.50 13.97 -7.81
N PHE A 70 -4.98 14.93 -7.06
CA PHE A 70 -3.77 14.76 -6.27
C PHE A 70 -3.95 13.67 -5.21
N SER A 71 -5.03 13.73 -4.42
CA SER A 71 -5.33 12.72 -3.39
C SER A 71 -5.45 11.32 -3.97
N ARG A 72 -6.12 11.16 -5.13
CA ARG A 72 -6.20 9.87 -5.82
C ARG A 72 -4.82 9.35 -6.22
N ASN A 73 -3.96 10.21 -6.77
CA ASN A 73 -2.61 9.81 -7.17
C ASN A 73 -1.79 9.32 -5.98
N CYS A 74 -1.85 10.03 -4.84
CA CYS A 74 -1.26 9.56 -3.59
C CYS A 74 -1.82 8.18 -3.21
N LEU A 75 -3.13 7.97 -3.18
CA LEU A 75 -3.70 6.66 -2.81
C LEU A 75 -3.25 5.52 -3.74
N ILE A 76 -3.04 5.80 -5.03
CA ILE A 76 -2.48 4.84 -5.99
C ILE A 76 -1.02 4.51 -5.64
N PHE A 77 -0.18 5.51 -5.36
CA PHE A 77 1.21 5.26 -4.96
C PHE A 77 1.30 4.47 -3.66
N THR A 78 0.40 4.70 -2.71
CA THR A 78 0.33 3.92 -1.48
C THR A 78 0.09 2.43 -1.77
N ALA A 79 -0.74 2.11 -2.76
CA ALA A 79 -0.97 0.72 -3.18
C ALA A 79 0.26 0.13 -3.90
N LEU A 80 0.92 0.91 -4.75
CA LEU A 80 2.09 0.45 -5.51
C LEU A 80 3.33 0.22 -4.64
N TYR A 81 3.47 0.96 -3.53
CA TYR A 81 4.53 0.80 -2.55
C TYR A 81 4.13 -0.07 -1.35
N PHE A 82 3.06 -0.85 -1.45
CA PHE A 82 2.60 -1.68 -0.33
C PHE A 82 3.56 -2.85 0.00
N SER A 83 4.12 -3.51 -1.03
CA SER A 83 4.91 -4.74 -0.88
C SER A 83 6.16 -4.58 0.01
N PRO A 84 6.98 -3.52 -0.11
CA PRO A 84 8.14 -3.30 0.76
C PRO A 84 7.76 -3.16 2.24
N PHE A 85 6.60 -2.57 2.55
CA PHE A 85 6.15 -2.42 3.93
C PHE A 85 5.66 -3.75 4.52
N VAL A 86 5.07 -4.62 3.70
CA VAL A 86 4.80 -6.01 4.08
C VAL A 86 6.10 -6.76 4.35
N MET A 87 7.10 -6.61 3.49
CA MET A 87 8.42 -7.21 3.72
C MET A 87 9.01 -6.77 5.07
N MET A 88 8.96 -5.48 5.39
CA MET A 88 9.46 -4.96 6.68
C MET A 88 8.72 -5.57 7.89
N GLU A 89 7.39 -5.73 7.80
CA GLU A 89 6.61 -6.41 8.84
C GLU A 89 7.05 -7.87 9.02
N ARG A 90 7.24 -8.60 7.90
CA ARG A 90 7.68 -10.00 7.91
C ARG A 90 9.09 -10.19 8.46
N LEU A 91 10.02 -9.29 8.13
CA LEU A 91 11.37 -9.28 8.68
C LEU A 91 11.34 -9.02 10.18
N TYR A 92 10.57 -8.03 10.63
CA TYR A 92 10.42 -7.72 12.05
C TYR A 92 9.86 -8.91 12.85
N ALA A 93 8.85 -9.58 12.30
CA ALA A 93 8.26 -10.78 12.87
C ALA A 93 9.27 -11.94 12.97
N SER A 94 10.15 -12.10 11.98
CA SER A 94 11.12 -13.19 11.92
C SER A 94 12.29 -13.00 12.90
N VAL A 95 12.69 -11.76 13.13
CA VAL A 95 13.68 -11.41 14.17
C VAL A 95 13.10 -11.67 15.57
N HIS A 96 11.84 -11.32 15.81
CA HIS A 96 11.21 -11.40 17.13
C HIS A 96 10.33 -12.63 17.34
N ILE A 97 10.61 -13.75 16.66
CA ILE A 97 9.70 -14.92 16.61
C ILE A 97 9.29 -15.48 17.98
N GLY A 98 10.11 -15.32 19.02
CA GLY A 98 9.78 -15.78 20.38
C GLY A 98 8.71 -14.94 21.08
N ASP A 99 8.71 -13.63 20.87
CA ASP A 99 7.82 -12.68 21.56
C ASP A 99 6.66 -12.22 20.67
N TYR A 100 6.81 -12.33 19.35
CA TYR A 100 5.88 -11.75 18.38
C TYR A 100 4.49 -12.41 18.42
N GLU A 101 4.43 -13.72 18.65
CA GLU A 101 3.16 -14.45 18.75
C GLU A 101 2.41 -14.21 20.07
N HIS A 102 3.12 -13.86 21.14
CA HIS A 102 2.55 -13.76 22.49
C HIS A 102 2.09 -12.35 22.85
N LYS A 103 2.64 -11.32 22.20
CA LYS A 103 2.25 -9.92 22.44
C LYS A 103 1.92 -9.25 21.11
N PRO A 104 0.63 -9.04 20.76
CA PRO A 104 0.26 -8.34 19.54
C PRO A 104 0.67 -6.87 19.63
N ARG A 105 1.81 -6.55 19.02
CA ARG A 105 2.39 -5.20 19.00
C ARG A 105 1.74 -4.33 17.93
N HIS A 106 0.48 -3.96 18.15
CA HIS A 106 -0.33 -3.18 17.18
C HIS A 106 0.34 -1.87 16.72
N TYR A 107 1.17 -1.26 17.57
CA TYR A 107 1.90 -0.03 17.24
C TYR A 107 2.78 -0.17 15.99
N VAL A 108 3.33 -1.36 15.71
CA VAL A 108 4.19 -1.60 14.53
C VAL A 108 3.39 -1.47 13.24
N GLY A 109 2.15 -1.99 13.21
CA GLY A 109 1.27 -1.85 12.05
C GLY A 109 0.86 -0.39 11.82
N TYR A 110 0.59 0.36 12.88
CA TYR A 110 0.26 1.79 12.78
C TYR A 110 1.43 2.63 12.28
N THR A 111 2.63 2.42 12.81
CA THR A 111 3.82 3.17 12.36
C THR A 111 4.18 2.84 10.92
N LEU A 112 4.14 1.57 10.51
CA LEU A 112 4.36 1.18 9.11
C LEU A 112 3.31 1.80 8.17
N SER A 113 2.04 1.80 8.56
CA SER A 113 0.98 2.44 7.77
C SER A 113 1.20 3.94 7.63
N LEU A 114 1.57 4.62 8.73
CA LEU A 114 1.87 6.05 8.71
C LEU A 114 3.04 6.38 7.78
N PHE A 115 4.14 5.64 7.88
CA PHE A 115 5.29 5.81 6.98
C PHE A 115 4.92 5.56 5.53
N LEU A 116 4.07 4.56 5.25
CA LEU A 116 3.60 4.28 3.89
C LEU A 116 2.80 5.46 3.31
N TYR A 117 1.89 6.06 4.08
CA TYR A 117 1.14 7.24 3.62
C TYR A 117 2.02 8.48 3.46
N LEU A 118 2.98 8.71 4.38
CA LEU A 118 3.94 9.81 4.25
C LEU A 118 4.85 9.65 3.03
N TRP A 119 5.35 8.43 2.79
CA TRP A 119 6.14 8.11 1.61
C TRP A 119 5.34 8.35 0.32
N SER A 120 4.11 7.87 0.29
CA SER A 120 3.20 8.06 -0.83
C SER A 120 2.89 9.53 -1.10
N LEU A 121 2.71 10.35 -0.05
CA LEU A 121 2.51 11.79 -0.18
C LEU A 121 3.75 12.47 -0.78
N MET A 122 4.95 12.11 -0.32
CA MET A 122 6.20 12.63 -0.87
C MET A 122 6.35 12.30 -2.36
N ILE A 123 6.05 11.07 -2.75
CA ILE A 123 6.04 10.65 -4.15
C ILE A 123 4.95 11.36 -4.97
N GLY A 124 3.76 11.55 -4.39
CA GLY A 124 2.69 12.32 -5.01
C GLY A 124 3.12 13.75 -5.31
N LEU A 125 3.85 14.40 -4.38
CA LEU A 125 4.40 15.73 -4.59
C LEU A 125 5.48 15.76 -5.66
N THR A 126 6.44 14.83 -5.66
CA THR A 126 7.49 14.80 -6.69
C THR A 126 6.92 14.56 -8.08
N TYR A 127 5.85 13.77 -8.19
CA TYR A 127 5.10 13.57 -9.43
C TYR A 127 4.34 14.85 -9.85
N ALA A 128 3.67 15.52 -8.91
CA ALA A 128 2.90 16.73 -9.20
C ALA A 128 3.77 17.92 -9.64
N PHE A 129 5.00 18.01 -9.12
CA PHE A 129 5.98 19.03 -9.50
C PHE A 129 6.92 18.58 -10.63
N GLU A 130 6.69 17.40 -11.22
CA GLU A 130 7.51 16.84 -12.30
C GLU A 130 9.03 16.82 -11.99
N VAL A 131 9.38 16.68 -10.70
CA VAL A 131 10.78 16.76 -10.23
C VAL A 131 11.61 15.61 -10.79
N ILE A 132 10.97 14.44 -10.97
CA ILE A 132 11.63 13.22 -11.43
C ILE A 132 10.88 12.72 -12.67
N PRO A 133 11.59 12.39 -13.77
CA PRO A 133 10.98 11.78 -14.94
C PRO A 133 10.26 10.47 -14.60
N THR A 134 9.08 10.27 -15.19
CA THR A 134 8.19 9.14 -14.89
C THR A 134 8.87 7.78 -15.11
N TYR A 135 9.71 7.64 -16.15
CA TYR A 135 10.39 6.38 -16.44
C TYR A 135 11.39 5.97 -15.35
N ILE A 136 12.09 6.93 -14.73
CA ILE A 136 12.99 6.68 -13.60
C ILE A 136 12.18 6.21 -12.39
N HIS A 137 11.07 6.89 -12.13
CA HIS A 137 10.18 6.54 -11.02
C HIS A 137 9.63 5.12 -11.16
N VAL A 138 9.12 4.76 -12.35
CA VAL A 138 8.58 3.41 -12.62
C VAL A 138 9.67 2.35 -12.50
N SER A 139 10.87 2.59 -13.04
CA SER A 139 12.00 1.66 -12.92
C SER A 139 12.39 1.42 -11.44
N CYS A 140 12.47 2.48 -10.64
CA CYS A 140 12.75 2.40 -9.21
C CYS A 140 11.64 1.62 -8.47
N LEU A 141 10.38 1.90 -8.78
CA LEU A 141 9.23 1.23 -8.19
C LEU A 141 9.24 -0.29 -8.45
N VAL A 142 9.48 -0.69 -9.70
CA VAL A 142 9.57 -2.11 -10.06
C VAL A 142 10.75 -2.77 -9.35
N SER A 143 11.91 -2.11 -9.31
CA SER A 143 13.12 -2.62 -8.68
C SER A 143 12.93 -2.86 -7.19
N ILE A 144 12.36 -1.90 -6.47
CA ILE A 144 12.08 -2.00 -5.03
C ILE A 144 11.07 -3.11 -4.74
N ASN A 145 10.00 -3.22 -5.54
CA ASN A 145 9.00 -4.26 -5.36
C ASN A 145 9.57 -5.67 -5.62
N MET A 146 10.44 -5.81 -6.63
CA MET A 146 11.13 -7.08 -6.92
C MET A 146 12.09 -7.45 -5.79
N LEU A 147 12.86 -6.50 -5.27
CA LEU A 147 13.71 -6.73 -4.10
C LEU A 147 12.89 -7.17 -2.88
N ALA A 148 11.76 -6.50 -2.62
CA ALA A 148 10.88 -6.85 -1.52
C ALA A 148 10.34 -8.28 -1.63
N PHE A 149 9.96 -8.69 -2.85
CA PHE A 149 9.51 -10.04 -3.12
C PHE A 149 10.61 -11.09 -2.87
N VAL A 150 11.82 -10.86 -3.39
CA VAL A 150 12.96 -11.77 -3.20
C VAL A 150 13.30 -11.93 -1.72
N VAL A 151 13.35 -10.83 -0.96
CA VAL A 151 13.64 -10.86 0.47
C VAL A 151 12.55 -11.60 1.25
N CYS A 152 11.27 -11.43 0.88
CA CYS A 152 10.18 -12.22 1.48
C CYS A 152 10.36 -13.73 1.27
N LEU A 153 10.73 -14.16 0.05
CA LEU A 153 10.98 -15.58 -0.24
C LEU A 153 12.17 -16.15 0.54
N LEU A 154 13.26 -15.38 0.64
CA LEU A 154 14.43 -15.76 1.43
C LEU A 154 14.08 -15.87 2.92
N ASN A 155 13.28 -14.95 3.43
CA ASN A 155 12.85 -14.95 4.82
C ASN A 155 11.96 -16.16 5.13
N GLU A 156 11.03 -16.52 4.25
CA GLU A 156 10.21 -17.74 4.38
C GLU A 156 11.07 -19.01 4.35
N SER A 157 12.05 -19.05 3.44
CA SER A 157 13.02 -20.15 3.34
C SER A 157 13.89 -20.28 4.60
N TYR A 158 14.27 -19.17 5.21
CA TYR A 158 15.03 -19.16 6.47
C TYR A 158 14.16 -19.60 7.65
N ASN A 159 12.92 -19.10 7.73
CA ASN A 159 12.04 -19.39 8.84
C ASN A 159 11.61 -20.86 8.86
N SER A 160 11.27 -21.42 7.70
CA SER A 160 10.95 -22.85 7.56
C SER A 160 12.08 -23.76 8.05
N LYS A 161 13.34 -23.44 7.70
CA LYS A 161 14.53 -24.18 8.21
C LYS A 161 14.67 -24.09 9.74
N LYS A 162 14.41 -22.92 10.32
CA LYS A 162 14.48 -22.68 11.77
C LYS A 162 13.38 -23.43 12.54
N PHE A 163 12.17 -23.52 11.98
CA PHE A 163 11.08 -24.34 12.54
C PHE A 163 11.39 -25.83 12.49
N VAL A 164 11.97 -26.32 11.39
CA VAL A 164 12.41 -27.71 11.27
C VAL A 164 13.47 -28.03 12.32
N GLN A 165 14.50 -27.19 12.47
CA GLN A 165 15.53 -27.39 13.50
C GLN A 165 14.98 -27.39 14.93
N LYS A 166 14.05 -26.50 15.28
CA LYS A 166 13.40 -26.51 16.60
C LYS A 166 12.62 -27.80 16.88
N LYS A 167 11.92 -28.34 15.87
CA LYS A 167 11.12 -29.57 15.98
C LYS A 167 12.00 -30.82 16.18
N PHE A 168 13.23 -30.82 15.66
CA PHE A 168 14.19 -31.89 15.88
C PHE A 168 15.01 -31.75 17.18
N SER A 169 15.16 -30.53 17.72
CA SER A 169 15.84 -30.29 19.00
C SER A 169 14.99 -30.58 20.24
N THR A 170 13.67 -30.78 20.09
CA THR A 170 12.72 -31.07 21.19
C THR A 170 12.26 -32.54 21.22
N ARG A 171 12.85 -33.39 20.39
CA ARG A 171 12.78 -34.85 20.48
C ARG A 171 14.10 -35.38 21.04
#